data_AF-A0A3N5NRT7-F1
#
_entry.id   AF-A0A3N5NRT7-F1
#
_cell.length_a   1.000
_cell.length_b   1.000
_cell.length_c   1.000
_cell.angle_alpha   90.00
_cell.angle_beta   90.00
_cell.angle_gamma   90.00
#
_symmetry.space_group_name_H-M   'P 1'
#
loop_
_entity.id
_entity.type
_entity.pdbx_description
1 polymer ?
#
loop_
_entity_poly.entity_id
_entity_poly.type
_entity_poly.pdbx_seq_one_letter_code
_entity_poly.pdbx_strand_id
1 'polypeptide(L)'
;MTVKRALDRHSLPFLAGWAVRRSARLLTAGRRRLPDFCIIGGQRCGTTSLYNYLVQHPDVSPAFMKETHFFDTHYHRGINW
;
A
#
# COMPACT_ATOMS: atom_id res chain seq x y z
N MET A 1 24.56 -27.55 4.76
CA MET A 1 24.12 -26.53 3.78
C MET A 1 22.61 -26.40 3.86
N THR A 2 22.06 -26.09 5.03
CA THR A 2 21.96 -24.77 5.69
C THR A 2 20.57 -24.19 5.46
N VAL A 3 19.66 -24.72 6.27
CA VAL A 3 18.35 -24.20 6.66
C VAL A 3 18.54 -22.80 7.31
N LYS A 4 18.75 -21.76 6.49
CA LYS A 4 18.91 -20.36 6.95
C LYS A 4 17.77 -19.43 6.48
N ARG A 5 16.62 -19.97 6.10
CA ARG A 5 15.48 -19.16 5.57
C ARG A 5 14.36 -18.88 6.57
N ALA A 6 14.44 -19.36 7.82
CA ALA A 6 13.32 -19.28 8.76
C ALA A 6 13.61 -18.53 10.09
N LEU A 7 14.82 -18.00 10.30
CA LEU A 7 15.25 -17.46 11.60
C LEU A 7 15.91 -16.07 11.50
N ASP A 8 15.45 -15.22 10.57
CA ASP A 8 15.93 -13.83 10.45
C ASP A 8 14.81 -12.81 10.73
N ARG A 9 13.84 -13.19 11.58
CA ARG A 9 12.67 -12.37 11.93
C ARG A 9 12.87 -11.52 13.21
N HIS A 10 14.06 -11.54 13.81
CA HIS A 10 14.34 -10.92 15.12
C HIS A 10 15.67 -10.14 15.20
N SER A 11 16.13 -9.50 14.11
CA SER A 11 17.17 -8.48 14.21
C SER A 11 16.52 -7.13 14.56
N LEU A 12 16.76 -6.65 15.79
CA LEU A 12 16.30 -5.37 16.34
C LEU A 12 16.39 -4.14 15.39
N PRO A 13 17.39 -3.98 14.50
CA PRO A 13 17.40 -2.88 13.53
C PRO A 13 16.25 -2.90 12.51
N PHE A 14 15.68 -4.06 12.17
CA PHE A 14 14.56 -4.17 11.23
C PHE A 14 13.24 -3.66 11.85
N LEU A 15 13.02 -3.96 13.14
CA LEU A 15 11.83 -3.51 13.88
C LEU A 15 11.86 -2.01 14.14
N ALA A 16 13.04 -1.45 14.45
CA ALA A 16 13.22 -0.01 14.60
C ALA A 16 12.90 0.74 13.29
N GLY A 17 13.40 0.26 12.15
CA GLY A 17 13.11 0.86 10.84
C GLY A 17 11.63 0.81 10.46
N TRP A 18 10.92 -0.27 10.78
CA TRP A 18 9.48 -0.37 10.53
C TRP A 18 8.67 0.58 11.41
N ALA A 19 9.00 0.67 12.70
CA ALA A 19 8.35 1.58 13.63
C ALA A 19 8.50 3.04 13.18
N VAL A 20 9.71 3.46 12.82
CA VAL A 20 9.98 4.83 12.33
C VAL A 20 9.20 5.14 11.05
N ARG A 21 9.22 4.23 10.06
CA ARG A 21 8.47 4.42 8.80
C ARG A 21 6.96 4.48 9.04
N ARG A 22 6.44 3.67 9.97
CA ARG A 22 5.02 3.67 10.33
C ARG A 22 4.63 4.97 11.03
N SER A 23 5.41 5.42 12.01
CA SER A 23 5.16 6.67 12.72
C SER A 23 5.19 7.87 11.76
N ALA A 24 6.20 7.97 10.91
CA ALA A 24 6.28 9.03 9.89
C ALA A 24 5.07 8.99 8.92
N ARG A 25 4.55 7.79 8.62
CA ARG A 25 3.38 7.65 7.75
C ARG A 25 2.10 8.16 8.39
N LEU A 26 1.88 7.84 9.66
CA LEU A 26 0.70 8.30 10.39
C LEU A 26 0.74 9.81 10.61
N LEU A 27 1.90 10.37 10.95
CA LEU A 27 2.07 11.82 11.15
C LEU A 27 1.83 12.63 9.87
N THR A 28 2.13 12.06 8.69
CA THR A 28 1.93 12.74 7.40
C THR A 28 0.59 12.42 6.74
N ALA A 29 -0.23 11.54 7.31
CA ALA A 29 -1.45 11.02 6.67
C ALA A 29 -2.44 12.13 6.28
N GLY A 30 -2.74 13.06 7.20
CA GLY A 30 -3.70 14.14 6.97
C GLY A 30 -3.30 15.19 5.93
N ARG A 31 -2.05 15.16 5.46
CA ARG A 31 -1.56 16.05 4.38
C ARG A 31 -1.51 15.39 3.02
N ARG A 32 -1.83 14.09 2.91
CA ARG A 32 -1.81 13.36 1.63
C ARG A 32 -3.08 13.64 0.83
N ARG A 33 -2.93 13.70 -0.48
CA ARG A 33 -4.09 13.80 -1.38
C ARG A 33 -4.85 12.48 -1.42
N LEU A 34 -6.17 12.59 -1.54
CA LEU A 34 -7.05 11.47 -1.82
C LEU A 34 -6.91 11.07 -3.30
N PRO A 35 -7.23 9.81 -3.65
CA PRO A 35 -7.24 9.39 -5.05
C PRO A 35 -8.33 10.14 -5.82
N ASP A 36 -7.97 10.69 -6.98
CA ASP A 36 -8.92 11.35 -7.88
C ASP A 36 -9.87 10.35 -8.58
N PHE A 37 -9.44 9.10 -8.73
CA PHE A 37 -10.23 8.02 -9.31
C PHE A 37 -9.92 6.66 -8.67
N CYS A 38 -10.85 5.70 -8.81
CA CYS A 38 -10.70 4.35 -8.28
C CYS A 38 -11.16 3.30 -9.31
N ILE A 39 -10.40 2.21 -9.44
CA ILE A 39 -10.78 1.05 -10.27
C ILE A 39 -11.53 0.06 -9.38
N ILE A 40 -12.86 0.02 -9.48
CA ILE A 40 -13.75 -0.75 -8.59
C ILE A 40 -14.11 -2.16 -9.10
N GLY A 41 -13.52 -2.61 -10.22
CA GLY A 41 -13.88 -3.87 -10.87
C GLY A 41 -13.65 -5.13 -10.00
N GLY A 42 -14.10 -6.29 -10.51
CA GLY A 42 -13.98 -7.58 -9.81
C GLY A 42 -12.65 -8.31 -10.03
N GLN A 43 -12.47 -9.44 -9.34
CA GLN A 43 -11.33 -10.32 -9.59
C GLN A 43 -11.39 -10.87 -11.02
N ARG A 44 -10.23 -10.97 -11.68
CA ARG A 44 -10.05 -11.56 -13.03
C ARG A 44 -10.78 -10.83 -14.18
N CYS A 45 -11.25 -9.58 -13.99
CA CYS A 45 -11.80 -8.77 -15.09
C CYS A 45 -10.78 -7.84 -15.79
N GLY A 46 -9.47 -8.07 -15.59
CA GLY A 46 -8.42 -7.30 -16.27
C GLY A 46 -8.04 -5.96 -15.62
N THR A 47 -8.45 -5.71 -14.37
CA THR A 47 -8.10 -4.49 -13.61
C THR A 47 -6.58 -4.28 -13.47
N THR A 48 -5.81 -5.36 -13.37
CA THR A 48 -4.35 -5.28 -13.32
C THR A 48 -3.73 -4.76 -14.61
N SER A 49 -4.19 -5.24 -15.76
CA SER A 49 -3.71 -4.76 -17.06
C SER A 49 -4.09 -3.29 -17.28
N LEU A 50 -5.34 -2.94 -16.99
CA LEU A 50 -5.82 -1.54 -17.06
C LEU A 50 -4.97 -0.61 -16.17
N TYR A 51 -4.73 -1.00 -14.91
CA TYR A 51 -3.86 -0.25 -14.00
C TYR A 51 -2.45 -0.06 -14.57
N ASN A 52 -1.87 -1.13 -15.12
CA ASN A 52 -0.52 -1.08 -15.69
C ASN A 52 -0.44 -0.16 -16.92
N TYR A 53 -1.51 -0.01 -17.69
CA TYR A 53 -1.55 0.93 -18.81
C TYR A 53 -1.71 2.38 -18.33
N LEU A 54 -2.57 2.63 -17.34
CA LEU A 54 -2.79 3.98 -16.82
C LEU A 54 -1.54 4.58 -16.18
N VAL A 55 -0.79 3.80 -15.40
CA VAL A 55 0.41 4.28 -14.70
C VAL A 55 1.57 4.60 -15.66
N GLN A 56 1.50 4.19 -16.92
CA GLN A 56 2.47 4.62 -17.93
C GLN A 56 2.28 6.07 -18.37
N HIS A 57 1.11 6.67 -18.09
CA HIS A 57 0.82 8.05 -18.45
C HIS A 57 1.52 9.03 -17.48
N PRO A 58 2.17 10.11 -17.97
CA PRO A 58 2.93 11.04 -17.13
C PRO A 58 2.09 11.73 -16.04
N ASP A 59 0.81 11.98 -16.32
CA ASP A 59 -0.10 12.64 -15.36
C ASP A 59 -0.74 11.67 -14.35
N VAL A 60 -0.43 10.37 -14.42
CA VAL A 60 -1.00 9.37 -13.51
C VAL A 60 0.09 8.84 -12.58
N SER A 61 -0.06 9.16 -11.29
CA SER A 61 0.81 8.59 -10.27
C SER A 61 0.39 7.15 -9.92
N PRO A 62 1.33 6.21 -9.74
CA PRO A 62 1.03 4.89 -9.21
C PRO A 62 0.44 4.97 -7.80
N ALA A 63 -0.45 4.02 -7.50
CA ALA A 63 -0.99 3.86 -6.16
C ALA A 63 0.08 3.30 -5.21
N PHE A 64 0.06 3.73 -3.96
CA PHE A 64 0.99 3.24 -2.94
C PHE A 64 0.83 1.72 -2.68
N MET A 65 -0.42 1.25 -2.62
CA MET A 65 -0.77 -0.13 -2.38
C MET A 65 -1.99 -0.48 -3.24
N LYS A 66 -1.90 -1.53 -4.04
CA LYS A 66 -3.06 -2.09 -4.74
C LYS A 66 -3.95 -2.79 -3.73
N GLU A 67 -5.26 -2.85 -4.01
CA GLU A 67 -6.22 -3.61 -3.20
C GLU A 67 -6.25 -3.15 -1.73
N THR A 68 -6.41 -1.84 -1.50
CA THR A 68 -6.47 -1.26 -0.14
C THR A 68 -7.70 -1.74 0.65
N HIS A 69 -8.76 -2.18 -0.04
CA HIS A 69 -10.04 -2.57 0.55
C HIS A 69 -10.59 -1.53 1.55
N PHE A 70 -10.39 -0.24 1.24
CA PHE A 70 -10.84 0.86 2.10
C PHE A 70 -12.36 0.88 2.25
N PHE A 71 -13.10 0.82 1.14
CA PHE A 71 -14.56 0.88 1.15
C PHE A 71 -15.27 -0.41 1.56
N ASP A 72 -14.51 -1.50 1.73
CA ASP A 72 -15.04 -2.81 2.09
C ASP A 72 -14.72 -3.12 3.55
N THR A 73 -13.51 -3.61 3.82
CA THR A 73 -13.12 -4.11 5.14
C THR A 73 -12.62 -3.01 6.08
N HIS A 74 -12.04 -1.94 5.54
CA HIS A 74 -11.25 -0.98 6.32
C HIS A 74 -11.89 0.39 6.51
N TYR A 75 -13.16 0.54 6.18
CA TYR A 75 -13.84 1.85 6.21
C TYR A 75 -13.81 2.48 7.61
N HIS A 76 -13.94 1.65 8.64
CA HIS A 76 -13.90 2.05 10.06
C HIS A 76 -12.57 2.68 10.50
N ARG A 77 -11.48 2.51 9.75
CA ARG A 77 -10.15 3.04 10.13
C ARG A 77 -9.99 4.53 9.82
N GLY A 78 -10.93 5.10 9.07
CA GLY A 78 -10.93 6.52 8.71
C GLY A 78 -9.93 6.87 7.61
N ILE A 79 -10.02 8.11 7.13
CA ILE A 79 -9.30 8.59 5.94
C ILE A 79 -7.77 8.63 6.13
N ASN A 80 -7.31 8.75 7.38
CA ASN A 80 -5.88 8.90 7.71
C ASN A 80 -5.17 7.56 7.99
N TRP A 81 -5.81 6.45 7.65
CA TRP A 81 -5.29 5.11 7.91
C TRP A 81 -4.06 4.74 7.07
#